data_AF-A0AAI8GUA4-F1
#
_entry.id   AF-A0AAI8GUA4-F1
#
_cell.length_a   1.000
_cell.length_b   1.000
_cell.length_c   1.000
_cell.angle_alpha   90.00
_cell.angle_beta   90.00
_cell.angle_gamma   90.00
#
_symmetry.space_group_name_H-M   'P 1'
#
loop_
_entity.id
_entity.type
_entity.pdbx_description
1 polymer ?
#
loop_
_entity_poly.entity_id
_entity_poly.type
_entity_poly.pdbx_seq_one_letter_code
_entity_poly.pdbx_strand_id
1 'polypeptide(L)'
;MKIKMGMISVIALSSLVFAGCGQSSDDSSKEEYSSQGEKIFKNNSCVGCHGKDLDGASGPSLKKVGAKMSESDIEKIINEGKGNMPSKVVDEKDAKEVAKWLAKQK
;
A
#
# COMPACT_ATOMS: atom_id res chain seq x y z
N MET A 1 31.80 -38.08 4.92
CA MET A 1 31.43 -36.83 4.23
C MET A 1 30.39 -36.15 5.13
N LYS A 2 30.74 -35.08 5.84
CA LYS A 2 30.78 -33.68 5.38
C LYS A 2 29.33 -33.11 5.26
N ILE A 3 28.87 -32.04 5.91
CA ILE A 3 29.39 -31.07 6.89
C ILE A 3 28.16 -30.45 7.62
N LYS A 4 28.15 -30.50 8.96
CA LYS A 4 27.79 -29.48 9.96
C LYS A 4 26.72 -28.40 9.63
N MET A 5 25.55 -28.53 10.27
CA MET A 5 24.57 -27.44 10.49
C MET A 5 25.07 -26.55 11.64
N GLY A 6 25.76 -25.45 11.29
CA GLY A 6 26.21 -24.45 12.25
C GLY A 6 25.14 -23.41 12.50
N MET A 7 24.39 -23.55 13.60
CA MET A 7 23.68 -22.43 14.24
C MET A 7 24.67 -21.79 15.21
N ILE A 8 25.19 -20.61 14.87
CA ILE A 8 26.05 -19.79 15.72
C ILE A 8 25.59 -18.34 15.59
N SER A 9 25.68 -17.64 16.72
CA SER A 9 25.43 -16.21 16.99
C SER A 9 23.95 -15.93 17.32
N VAL A 10 23.51 -15.89 18.58
CA VAL A 10 24.05 -15.12 19.72
C VAL A 10 24.52 -13.74 19.28
N ILE A 11 23.61 -12.78 19.30
CA ILE A 11 23.91 -11.37 19.51
C ILE A 11 23.01 -10.94 20.66
N ALA A 12 23.53 -11.14 21.87
CA ALA A 12 23.14 -10.37 23.03
C ALA A 12 23.87 -9.03 22.94
N LEU A 13 23.12 -7.94 22.79
CA LEU A 13 23.56 -6.59 23.14
C LEU A 13 22.35 -5.87 23.71
N SER A 14 22.28 -5.82 25.04
CA SER A 14 22.76 -4.71 25.86
C SER A 14 21.74 -3.58 25.95
N SER A 15 21.10 -3.55 27.11
CA SER A 15 20.45 -2.40 27.74
C SER A 15 21.40 -1.19 27.77
N LEU A 16 20.88 0.03 27.54
CA LEU A 16 21.11 1.26 28.33
C LEU A 16 20.67 2.52 27.55
N VAL A 17 19.58 3.11 28.05
CA VAL A 17 19.22 4.54 28.20
C VAL A 17 19.75 5.60 27.22
N PHE A 18 18.84 6.47 26.74
CA PHE A 18 19.04 7.93 26.81
C PHE A 18 17.70 8.67 26.66
N ALA A 19 17.35 9.49 27.65
CA ALA A 19 16.30 10.49 27.56
C ALA A 19 16.86 11.74 26.87
N GLY A 20 16.17 12.28 25.86
CA GLY A 20 16.55 13.54 25.23
C GLY A 20 15.66 13.98 24.07
N CYS A 21 15.04 15.17 24.25
CA CYS A 21 14.39 16.09 23.31
C CYS A 21 13.31 15.60 22.33
N GLY A 22 12.13 16.23 22.44
CA GLY A 22 11.05 16.10 21.48
C GLY A 22 11.42 16.60 20.08
N GLN A 23 10.91 15.88 19.09
CA GLN A 23 10.68 16.39 17.75
C GLN A 23 9.30 15.85 17.32
N SER A 24 8.40 16.79 17.06
CA SER A 24 7.10 16.55 16.47
C SER A 24 7.19 15.74 15.19
N SER A 25 6.28 14.78 15.10
CA SER A 25 5.44 14.42 13.95
C SER A 25 6.05 14.22 12.55
N ASP A 26 5.57 13.13 11.95
CA ASP A 26 5.52 12.86 10.51
C ASP A 26 6.84 12.56 9.80
N ASP A 27 7.26 11.28 9.81
CA ASP A 27 7.59 10.51 8.60
C ASP A 27 8.13 9.11 9.01
N SER A 28 7.26 8.21 9.44
CA SER A 28 7.64 6.79 9.65
C SER A 28 6.56 5.80 9.19
N SER A 29 5.55 6.28 8.46
CA SER A 29 4.47 5.45 7.89
C SER A 29 4.65 5.17 6.40
N LYS A 30 5.82 5.50 5.84
CA LYS A 30 6.01 5.59 4.38
C LYS A 30 6.31 4.25 3.71
N GLU A 31 6.77 3.25 4.46
CA GLU A 31 7.23 1.95 3.92
C GLU A 31 6.26 0.78 4.24
N GLU A 32 5.62 0.75 5.41
CA GLU A 32 4.82 -0.40 5.85
C GLU A 32 3.42 -0.48 5.15
N TYR A 33 2.78 0.68 4.95
CA TYR A 33 1.47 0.79 4.28
C TYR A 33 1.54 0.67 2.76
N SER A 34 2.72 0.77 2.16
CA SER A 34 2.88 0.61 0.71
C SER A 34 2.49 -0.80 0.24
N SER A 35 2.47 -1.78 1.16
CA SER A 35 2.09 -3.15 0.82
C SER A 35 0.59 -3.45 1.01
N GLN A 36 -0.12 -2.78 1.93
CA GLN A 36 -1.51 -3.14 2.27
C GLN A 36 -2.45 -2.78 1.12
N GLY A 37 -2.45 -1.52 0.67
CA GLY A 37 -3.27 -1.08 -0.46
C GLY A 37 -2.95 -1.82 -1.76
N GLU A 38 -1.66 -2.10 -2.02
CA GLU A 38 -1.23 -2.91 -3.16
C GLU A 38 -1.77 -4.35 -3.09
N LYS A 39 -1.67 -5.00 -1.92
CA LYS A 39 -2.18 -6.36 -1.71
C LYS A 39 -3.69 -6.41 -1.92
N ILE A 40 -4.44 -5.45 -1.35
CA ILE A 40 -5.89 -5.37 -1.54
C ILE A 40 -6.19 -5.18 -3.02
N PHE A 41 -5.53 -4.25 -3.70
CA PHE A 41 -5.71 -4.04 -5.14
C PHE A 41 -5.46 -5.32 -5.95
N LYS A 42 -4.37 -6.04 -5.66
CA LYS A 42 -3.97 -7.26 -6.38
C LYS A 42 -4.84 -8.48 -6.07
N ASN A 43 -5.37 -8.57 -4.85
CA ASN A 43 -6.19 -9.70 -4.40
C ASN A 43 -7.68 -9.53 -4.73
N ASN A 44 -8.10 -8.35 -5.16
CA ASN A 44 -9.49 -8.05 -5.52
C ASN A 44 -9.66 -7.94 -7.04
N SER A 45 -10.90 -7.65 -7.46
CA SER A 45 -11.29 -7.52 -8.86
C SER A 45 -10.65 -6.34 -9.61
N CYS A 46 -9.91 -5.47 -8.92
CA CYS A 46 -9.30 -4.27 -9.47
C CYS A 46 -8.36 -4.59 -10.66
N VAL A 47 -7.54 -5.65 -10.53
CA VAL A 47 -6.57 -6.05 -11.56
C VAL A 47 -7.22 -6.52 -12.86
N GLY A 48 -8.48 -6.97 -12.81
CA GLY A 48 -9.20 -7.42 -14.00
C GLY A 48 -9.45 -6.29 -15.00
N CYS A 49 -9.63 -5.07 -14.50
CA CYS A 49 -9.88 -3.89 -15.32
C CYS A 49 -8.68 -2.96 -15.41
N HIS A 50 -7.91 -2.81 -14.33
CA HIS A 50 -6.81 -1.84 -14.27
C HIS A 50 -5.43 -2.47 -14.46
N GLY A 51 -5.36 -3.79 -14.65
CA GLY A 51 -4.12 -4.55 -14.81
C GLY A 51 -3.37 -4.73 -13.49
N LYS A 52 -2.65 -5.85 -13.37
CA LYS A 52 -1.83 -6.16 -12.18
C LYS A 52 -0.74 -5.12 -11.90
N ASP A 53 -0.26 -4.48 -12.97
CA ASP A 53 0.82 -3.48 -12.96
C ASP A 53 0.30 -2.05 -13.17
N LEU A 54 -1.01 -1.83 -12.97
CA LEU A 54 -1.69 -0.52 -13.14
C LEU A 54 -1.69 0.01 -14.59
N ASP A 55 -1.33 -0.81 -15.56
CA ASP A 55 -1.27 -0.44 -16.99
C ASP A 55 -2.64 -0.15 -17.61
N GLY A 56 -3.73 -0.56 -16.96
CA GLY A 56 -5.06 -0.53 -17.55
C GLY A 56 -5.31 -1.73 -18.46
N ALA A 57 -6.58 -2.07 -18.61
CA ALA A 57 -7.08 -3.06 -19.54
C ALA A 57 -8.46 -2.58 -20.02
N SER A 58 -9.54 -3.10 -19.43
CA SER A 58 -10.90 -2.59 -19.65
C SER A 58 -11.14 -1.24 -18.96
N GLY A 59 -10.40 -0.96 -17.90
CA GLY A 59 -10.35 0.33 -17.21
C GLY A 59 -9.07 1.10 -17.53
N PRO A 60 -9.02 2.41 -17.24
CA PRO A 60 -7.85 3.25 -17.53
C PRO A 60 -6.63 2.85 -16.70
N SER A 61 -5.44 3.22 -17.17
CA SER A 61 -4.21 3.10 -16.39
C SER A 61 -4.25 3.92 -15.11
N LEU A 62 -3.72 3.35 -14.02
CA LEU A 62 -3.62 3.97 -12.71
C LEU A 62 -2.19 4.34 -12.31
N LYS A 63 -1.19 4.11 -13.18
CA LYS A 63 0.25 4.35 -12.90
C LYS A 63 0.58 5.77 -12.41
N LYS A 64 -0.23 6.75 -12.78
CA LYS A 64 -0.05 8.18 -12.44
C LYS A 64 -1.32 8.80 -11.86
N VAL A 65 -2.19 7.99 -11.27
CA VAL A 65 -3.49 8.48 -10.78
C VAL A 65 -3.32 9.48 -9.65
N GLY A 66 -2.33 9.29 -8.77
CA GLY A 66 -1.99 10.21 -7.68
C GLY A 66 -1.39 11.54 -8.13
N ALA A 67 -1.00 11.68 -9.40
CA ALA A 67 -0.64 12.98 -9.98
C ALA A 67 -1.87 13.77 -10.46
N LYS A 68 -3.02 13.10 -10.62
CA LYS A 68 -4.26 13.68 -11.17
C LYS A 68 -5.39 13.77 -10.16
N MET A 69 -5.38 12.91 -9.13
CA MET A 69 -6.46 12.77 -8.15
C MET A 69 -5.87 12.68 -6.74
N SER A 70 -6.61 13.22 -5.77
CA SER A 70 -6.27 13.07 -4.36
C SER A 70 -6.68 11.69 -3.82
N GLU A 71 -6.18 11.31 -2.65
CA GLU A 71 -6.60 10.09 -1.95
C GLU A 71 -8.12 10.04 -1.77
N SER A 72 -8.73 11.14 -1.32
CA SER A 72 -10.18 11.21 -1.08
C SER A 72 -10.99 11.07 -2.38
N ASP A 73 -10.51 11.64 -3.49
CA ASP A 73 -11.17 11.47 -4.79
C ASP A 73 -11.12 10.02 -5.27
N ILE A 74 -9.98 9.36 -5.08
CA ILE A 74 -9.79 7.94 -5.44
C ILE A 74 -10.69 7.06 -4.57
N GLU A 75 -10.73 7.28 -3.26
CA GLU A 75 -11.60 6.56 -2.33
C GLU A 75 -13.08 6.70 -2.72
N LYS A 76 -13.50 7.92 -3.04
CA LYS A 76 -14.87 8.20 -3.49
C LYS A 76 -15.21 7.42 -4.77
N ILE A 77 -14.29 7.36 -5.74
CA ILE A 77 -14.48 6.59 -6.97
C ILE A 77 -14.58 5.09 -6.68
N ILE A 78 -13.76 4.56 -5.75
CA ILE A 78 -13.81 3.14 -5.37
C ILE A 78 -15.17 2.80 -4.72
N ASN A 79 -15.67 3.69 -3.86
CA ASN A 79 -16.92 3.49 -3.13
C ASN A 79 -18.16 3.69 -3.99
N GLU A 80 -18.19 4.71 -4.84
CA GLU A 80 -19.36 5.08 -5.65
C GLU A 80 -19.34 4.48 -7.06
N GLY A 81 -18.20 3.96 -7.50
CA GLY A 81 -18.00 3.54 -8.89
C GLY A 81 -17.88 4.72 -9.85
N LYS A 82 -17.48 4.43 -11.09
CA LYS A 82 -17.39 5.43 -12.16
C LYS A 82 -17.46 4.80 -13.54
N GLY A 83 -18.43 5.23 -14.34
CA GLY A 83 -18.65 4.64 -15.67
C GLY A 83 -18.97 3.15 -15.55
N ASN A 84 -18.11 2.30 -16.11
CA ASN A 84 -18.24 0.84 -16.02
C ASN A 84 -17.62 0.24 -14.74
N MET A 85 -16.94 1.04 -13.92
CA MET A 85 -16.43 0.56 -12.63
C MET A 85 -17.58 0.48 -11.63
N PRO A 86 -17.92 -0.71 -11.09
CA PRO A 86 -18.99 -0.85 -10.11
C PRO A 86 -18.64 -0.16 -8.80
N SER A 87 -19.67 0.18 -8.02
CA SER A 87 -19.54 0.74 -6.68
C SER A 87 -19.24 -0.34 -5.64
N LYS A 88 -18.65 0.04 -4.52
CA LYS A 88 -18.39 -0.82 -3.35
C LYS A 88 -17.69 -2.14 -3.69
N VAL A 89 -16.66 -2.08 -4.55
CA VAL A 89 -15.85 -3.25 -4.94
C VAL A 89 -15.09 -3.88 -3.78
N VAL A 90 -14.84 -3.10 -2.73
CA VAL A 90 -14.27 -3.49 -1.44
C VAL A 90 -15.01 -2.70 -0.34
N ASP A 91 -14.83 -3.07 0.93
CA ASP A 91 -15.38 -2.29 2.05
C ASP A 91 -14.67 -0.94 2.21
N GLU A 92 -15.25 -0.02 2.99
CA GLU A 92 -14.74 1.34 3.15
C GLU A 92 -13.29 1.39 3.71
N LYS A 93 -12.93 0.42 4.56
CA LYS A 93 -11.60 0.38 5.16
C LYS A 93 -10.56 0.00 4.12
N ASP A 94 -10.85 -1.04 3.34
CA ASP A 94 -10.02 -1.48 2.23
C ASP A 94 -9.96 -0.44 1.10
N ALA A 95 -11.08 0.23 0.81
CA ALA A 95 -11.14 1.32 -0.17
C ALA A 95 -10.16 2.45 0.18
N LYS A 96 -10.13 2.85 1.46
CA LYS A 96 -9.22 3.86 1.96
C LYS A 96 -7.75 3.44 1.84
N GLU A 97 -7.42 2.21 2.19
CA GLU A 97 -6.04 1.71 2.08
C GLU A 97 -5.57 1.64 0.60
N VAL A 98 -6.44 1.21 -0.31
CA VAL A 98 -6.16 1.22 -1.75
C VAL A 98 -6.00 2.66 -2.26
N ALA A 99 -6.88 3.57 -1.88
CA ALA A 99 -6.84 4.97 -2.31
C ALA A 99 -5.56 5.67 -1.84
N LYS A 100 -5.17 5.46 -0.59
CA LYS A 100 -3.93 5.98 -0.01
C LYS A 100 -2.69 5.50 -0.75
N TRP A 101 -2.68 4.23 -1.16
CA TRP A 101 -1.59 3.68 -1.97
C TRP A 101 -1.59 4.22 -3.41
N LEU A 102 -2.76 4.33 -4.05
CA LEU A 102 -2.90 4.86 -5.41
C LEU A 102 -2.55 6.35 -5.51
N ALA A 103 -2.85 7.15 -4.47
CA ALA A 103 -2.48 8.56 -4.40
C ALA A 103 -0.96 8.80 -4.42
N LYS A 104 -0.16 7.77 -4.12
CA LYS A 104 1.31 7.82 -4.21
C LYS A 104 1.85 7.47 -5.62
N GLN A 105 1.01 6.96 -6.52
CA GLN A 105 1.39 6.61 -7.90
C GLN A 105 1.33 7.86 -8.78
N LYS A 106 2.48 8.52 -8.98
CA LYS A 106 2.60 9.82 -9.66
C LYS A 106 3.41 9.74 -10.96
#